data_AF-A0A451C217-F1
#
_entry.id   AF-A0A451C217-F1
#
_cell.length_a   1.000
_cell.length_b   1.000
_cell.length_c   1.000
_cell.angle_alpha   90.00
_cell.angle_beta   90.00
_cell.angle_gamma   90.00
#
_symmetry.space_group_name_H-M   'P 1'
#
loop_
_entity.id
_entity.type
_entity.pdbx_description
1 polymer ?
#
loop_
_entity_poly.entity_id
_entity_poly.type
_entity_poly.pdbx_seq_one_letter_code
_entity_poly.pdbx_strand_id
1 'polypeptide(L)'
;MKLKLSYVKPVFERLIPVVSEAYSPDGVNIQGTKFYEMEHNAIAAPTLSFDYELDNGLGLKANLFYLNSEQGFSLKEDAVNDDLYVYFNRGDGDEIDWAVDGTFRAEDELDVLVADIEAYRKIGNVEKFLTIGGGLRYVNMERRFHATESSDPDRFVKARHKIRGVGPKLSLGGKFPLYRDIGFYINTSGSLVAGNEEQKFTSDDGQGKVDDTLKIMPIFDAELGVEWTPDINFAESLTVRAGLEGQSWHGGGGWDFSNGNGGSPWFDEFSWGAIGGHLSAEVGL
;
A
#
# COMPACT_ATOMS: atom_id res chain seq x y z
N MET A 1 5.71 7.60 -24.92
CA MET A 1 6.26 7.19 -23.60
C MET A 1 5.81 8.20 -22.58
N LYS A 2 5.31 7.74 -21.44
CA LYS A 2 4.83 8.58 -20.36
C LYS A 2 5.61 8.34 -19.08
N LEU A 3 6.06 9.42 -18.46
CA LEU A 3 6.63 9.41 -17.12
C LEU A 3 5.65 10.09 -16.17
N LYS A 4 5.28 9.38 -15.11
CA LYS A 4 4.42 9.88 -14.04
C LYS A 4 5.20 9.85 -12.73
N LEU A 5 5.21 10.97 -12.02
CA LEU A 5 5.76 11.05 -10.67
C LEU A 5 4.60 11.29 -9.71
N SER A 6 4.34 10.31 -8.86
CA SER A 6 3.34 10.42 -7.80
C SER A 6 4.00 10.73 -6.46
N TYR A 7 3.29 11.44 -5.60
CA TYR A 7 3.56 11.54 -4.18
C TYR A 7 2.44 10.83 -3.44
N VAL A 8 2.74 9.65 -2.92
CA VAL A 8 1.77 8.77 -2.26
C VAL A 8 2.09 8.62 -0.79
N LYS A 9 1.05 8.61 0.04
CA LYS A 9 1.12 8.24 1.44
C LYS A 9 0.59 6.81 1.58
N PRO A 10 1.43 5.84 1.99
CA PRO A 10 0.96 4.53 2.43
C PRO A 10 0.00 4.67 3.62
N VAL A 11 -1.03 3.85 3.65
CA VAL A 11 -2.05 3.78 4.71
C VAL A 11 -2.26 2.30 5.02
N PHE A 12 -2.17 1.93 6.29
CA PHE A 12 -2.38 0.54 6.73
C PHE A 12 -3.66 0.46 7.57
N GLU A 13 -4.42 -0.64 7.44
CA GLU A 13 -5.71 -0.77 8.12
C GLU A 13 -5.62 -0.85 9.64
N ARG A 14 -4.47 -1.22 10.23
CA ARG A 14 -4.30 -1.26 11.70
C ARG A 14 -2.94 -0.79 12.18
N LEU A 15 -3.00 -0.31 13.42
CA LEU A 15 -1.99 0.40 14.20
C LEU A 15 -1.26 -0.58 15.12
N ILE A 16 -0.12 -0.18 15.68
CA ILE A 16 0.49 -0.91 16.80
C ILE A 16 -0.32 -0.54 18.04
N PRO A 17 -1.10 -1.48 18.61
CA PRO A 17 -1.76 -1.28 19.88
C PRO A 17 -0.68 -1.34 20.95
N VAL A 18 -0.64 -0.27 21.70
CA VAL A 18 0.06 -0.23 22.96
C VAL A 18 -1.03 -0.27 24.02
N VAL A 19 -1.01 -1.30 24.86
CA VAL A 19 -1.89 -1.29 26.03
C VAL A 19 -1.13 -0.63 27.17
N SER A 20 -1.75 0.37 27.78
CA SER A 20 -1.34 0.86 29.09
C SER A 20 -2.14 0.09 30.14
N GLU A 21 -1.47 -0.75 30.93
CA GLU A 21 -2.11 -1.33 32.10
C GLU A 21 -1.90 -0.44 33.32
N ALA A 22 -2.99 -0.03 33.96
CA ALA A 22 -2.93 0.62 35.27
C ALA A 22 -3.22 -0.45 36.34
N TYR A 23 -2.23 -0.77 37.17
CA TYR A 23 -2.41 -1.74 38.25
C TYR A 23 -3.32 -1.17 39.35
N SER A 24 -4.55 -1.67 39.47
CA SER A 24 -5.44 -1.38 40.60
C SER A 24 -5.27 -2.47 41.68
N PRO A 25 -5.18 -2.12 42.97
CA PRO A 25 -5.12 -3.10 44.08
C PRO A 25 -6.28 -4.11 44.11
N ASP A 26 -7.40 -3.82 43.42
CA ASP A 26 -8.62 -4.63 43.40
C ASP A 26 -8.71 -5.61 42.19
N GLY A 27 -7.65 -5.72 41.38
CA GLY A 27 -7.58 -6.57 40.18
C GLY A 27 -7.09 -5.80 38.95
N VAL A 28 -6.54 -6.52 37.95
CA VAL A 28 -6.08 -5.92 36.69
C VAL A 28 -7.27 -5.30 35.97
N ASN A 29 -7.29 -3.97 35.92
CA ASN A 29 -8.32 -3.21 35.23
C ASN A 29 -7.61 -2.57 34.04
N ILE A 30 -7.74 -3.16 32.85
CA ILE A 30 -7.13 -2.65 31.62
C ILE A 30 -7.77 -1.29 31.32
N GLN A 31 -7.15 -0.21 31.79
CA GLN A 31 -7.61 1.16 31.58
C GLN A 31 -7.13 1.67 30.22
N GLY A 32 -7.74 1.12 29.16
CA GLY A 32 -7.65 1.67 27.80
C GLY A 32 -6.47 1.15 26.99
N THR A 33 -6.78 0.63 25.80
CA THR A 33 -5.80 0.39 24.73
C THR A 33 -5.56 1.70 24.00
N LYS A 34 -4.31 2.19 23.98
CA LYS A 34 -3.90 3.34 23.15
C LYS A 34 -3.33 2.81 21.84
N PHE A 35 -3.94 3.16 20.72
CA PHE A 35 -3.40 2.79 19.41
C PHE A 35 -2.45 3.87 18.91
N TYR A 36 -1.22 3.50 18.59
CA TYR A 36 -0.25 4.43 18.00
C TYR A 36 -0.18 4.21 16.49
N GLU A 37 -0.49 5.26 15.75
CA GLU A 37 -0.37 5.29 14.30
C GLU A 37 1.06 5.63 13.89
N MET A 38 1.65 4.77 13.06
CA MET A 38 2.83 5.13 12.31
C MET A 38 2.43 6.20 11.30
N GLU A 39 2.85 7.45 11.55
CA GLU A 39 2.62 8.53 10.60
C GLU A 39 3.51 8.33 9.37
N HIS A 40 2.94 7.79 8.29
CA HIS A 40 3.65 7.71 7.03
C HIS A 40 3.69 9.07 6.34
N ASN A 41 4.90 9.49 5.98
CA ASN A 41 5.10 10.66 5.12
C ASN A 41 4.70 10.33 3.68
N ALA A 42 4.28 11.35 2.92
CA ALA A 42 4.12 11.20 1.48
C ALA A 42 5.51 11.00 0.85
N ILE A 43 5.64 9.98 0.01
CA ILE A 43 6.89 9.60 -0.64
C ILE A 43 6.71 9.58 -2.16
N ALA A 44 7.80 9.81 -2.87
CA ALA A 44 7.81 9.75 -4.32
C ALA A 44 7.68 8.30 -4.81
N ALA A 45 6.72 8.05 -5.69
CA ALA A 45 6.44 6.76 -6.29
C ALA A 45 6.43 6.90 -7.83
N PRO A 46 7.57 6.68 -8.50
CA PRO A 46 7.64 6.80 -9.95
C PRO A 46 6.81 5.70 -10.63
N THR A 47 6.11 6.11 -11.68
CA THR A 47 5.45 5.19 -12.62
C THR A 47 5.95 5.46 -14.03
N LEU A 48 6.44 4.40 -14.67
CA LEU A 48 6.82 4.40 -16.07
C LEU A 48 5.75 3.70 -16.89
N SER A 49 5.27 4.36 -17.94
CA SER A 49 4.22 3.83 -18.81
C SER A 49 4.64 3.91 -20.28
N PHE A 50 4.43 2.81 -20.98
CA PHE A 50 4.56 2.72 -22.43
C PHE A 50 3.23 2.29 -23.01
N ASP A 51 2.77 2.99 -24.03
CA ASP A 51 1.55 2.71 -24.75
C ASP A 51 1.78 2.78 -26.24
N TYR A 52 1.03 1.94 -26.96
CA TYR A 52 0.98 1.92 -28.41
C TYR A 52 -0.47 1.74 -28.81
N GLU A 53 -0.98 2.64 -29.66
CA GLU A 53 -2.36 2.66 -30.13
C GLU A 53 -2.39 2.59 -31.66
N LEU A 54 -3.26 1.73 -32.18
CA LEU A 54 -3.60 1.67 -33.59
C LEU A 54 -4.69 2.70 -33.91
N ASP A 55 -4.80 3.12 -35.17
CA ASP A 55 -5.82 4.08 -35.65
C ASP A 55 -7.25 3.66 -35.32
N ASN A 56 -7.49 2.34 -35.19
CA ASN A 56 -8.80 1.83 -34.85
C ASN A 56 -9.13 1.98 -33.36
N GLY A 57 -8.19 2.41 -32.50
CA GLY A 57 -8.33 2.55 -31.05
C GLY A 57 -7.96 1.30 -30.24
N LEU A 58 -7.50 0.22 -30.86
CA LEU A 58 -6.87 -0.88 -30.11
C LEU A 58 -5.46 -0.51 -29.71
N GLY A 59 -5.06 -0.85 -28.49
CA GLY A 59 -3.70 -0.59 -28.05
C GLY A 59 -3.17 -1.60 -27.05
N LEU A 60 -1.87 -1.49 -26.80
CA LEU A 60 -1.13 -2.21 -25.78
C LEU A 60 -0.51 -1.20 -24.83
N LYS A 61 -0.51 -1.52 -23.54
CA LYS A 61 0.04 -0.69 -22.48
C LYS A 61 0.88 -1.54 -21.53
N ALA A 62 2.07 -1.06 -21.21
CA ALA A 62 2.92 -1.61 -20.16
C ALA A 62 3.13 -0.54 -19.08
N ASN A 63 2.99 -0.91 -17.81
CA ASN A 63 3.24 -0.01 -16.68
C ASN A 63 4.19 -0.66 -15.68
N LEU A 64 5.07 0.16 -15.12
CA LEU A 64 5.94 -0.21 -14.02
C LEU A 64 5.78 0.83 -12.91
N PHE A 65 5.30 0.41 -11.75
CA PHE A 65 5.16 1.22 -10.55
C PHE A 65 6.12 0.69 -9.49
N TYR A 66 6.84 1.61 -8.85
CA TYR A 66 7.75 1.29 -7.75
C TYR A 66 7.49 2.22 -6.57
N LEU A 67 7.44 1.63 -5.38
CA LEU A 67 7.30 2.32 -4.11
C LEU A 67 8.33 1.76 -3.13
N ASN A 68 9.07 2.63 -2.47
CA ASN A 68 9.92 2.26 -1.36
C ASN A 68 9.69 3.28 -0.23
N SER A 69 9.03 2.81 0.83
CA SER A 69 8.73 3.57 2.04
C SER A 69 9.53 3.01 3.19
N GLU A 70 10.09 3.88 4.01
CA GLU A 70 10.65 3.55 5.31
C GLU A 70 10.15 4.61 6.29
N GLN A 71 9.58 4.18 7.41
CA GLN A 71 9.13 5.06 8.48
C GLN A 71 9.50 4.44 9.82
N GLY A 72 9.73 5.28 10.82
CA GLY A 72 9.94 4.82 12.17
C GLY A 72 9.42 5.84 13.17
N PHE A 73 9.14 5.36 14.37
CA PHE A 73 8.85 6.21 15.52
C PHE A 73 9.52 5.67 16.76
N SER A 74 9.57 6.52 17.78
CA SER A 74 10.00 6.14 19.12
C SER A 74 8.99 6.64 20.13
N LEU A 75 8.58 5.77 21.03
CA LEU A 75 7.76 6.10 22.19
C LEU A 75 8.58 5.88 23.44
N LYS A 76 8.53 6.86 24.34
CA LYS A 76 9.11 6.72 25.67
C LYS A 76 7.97 6.48 26.65
N GLU A 77 8.14 5.47 27.48
CA GLU A 77 7.28 5.20 28.63
C GLU A 77 7.18 6.47 29.49
N ASP A 78 5.95 6.86 29.84
CA ASP A 78 5.73 8.04 30.67
C ASP A 78 5.86 7.65 32.15
N ALA A 79 6.73 8.35 32.88
CA ALA A 79 7.27 7.93 34.17
C ALA A 79 6.26 7.88 35.33
N VAL A 80 4.96 8.02 35.05
CA VAL A 80 3.95 8.31 36.06
C VAL A 80 2.97 7.17 36.32
N ASN A 81 2.54 6.31 35.36
CA ASN A 81 1.59 5.21 35.68
C ASN A 81 1.27 4.15 34.59
N ASP A 82 1.92 4.14 33.41
CA ASP A 82 1.50 3.25 32.31
C ASP A 82 2.65 2.34 31.86
N ASP A 83 2.62 1.06 32.24
CA ASP A 83 3.48 0.04 31.63
C ASP A 83 3.15 -0.04 30.13
N LEU A 84 4.17 0.00 29.27
CA LEU A 84 4.00 -0.05 27.82
C LEU A 84 4.09 -1.50 27.34
N TYR A 85 2.96 -2.10 26.96
CA TYR A 85 2.93 -3.46 26.40
C TYR A 85 2.77 -3.41 24.88
N VAL A 86 3.51 -4.27 24.18
CA VAL A 86 3.45 -4.39 22.72
C VAL A 86 2.97 -5.77 22.35
N TYR A 87 1.76 -5.85 21.80
CA TYR A 87 1.15 -7.13 21.45
C TYR A 87 1.48 -7.50 20.01
N PHE A 88 1.97 -8.71 19.80
CA PHE A 88 2.15 -9.29 18.47
C PHE A 88 1.45 -10.64 18.38
N ASN A 89 0.40 -10.72 17.57
CA ASN A 89 -0.31 -11.97 17.33
C ASN A 89 0.30 -12.67 16.11
N ARG A 90 0.82 -13.89 16.32
CA ARG A 90 1.50 -14.68 15.28
C ARG A 90 0.53 -15.41 14.33
N GLY A 91 -0.78 -15.36 14.59
CA GLY A 91 -1.82 -15.97 13.76
C GLY A 91 -2.02 -17.48 13.99
N ASP A 92 -1.17 -18.13 14.78
CA ASP A 92 -1.28 -19.54 15.21
C ASP A 92 -1.81 -19.71 16.65
N GLY A 93 -2.20 -18.59 17.28
CA GLY A 93 -2.64 -18.55 18.67
C GLY A 93 -1.52 -18.25 19.67
N ASP A 94 -0.26 -18.13 19.20
CA ASP A 94 0.83 -17.63 20.04
C ASP A 94 0.86 -16.10 19.99
N GLU A 95 0.76 -15.48 21.16
CA GLU A 95 0.87 -14.04 21.36
C GLU A 95 2.24 -13.74 21.98
N ILE A 96 2.95 -12.73 21.44
CA ILE A 96 4.09 -12.13 22.13
C ILE A 96 3.54 -10.93 22.90
N ASP A 97 3.75 -10.95 24.21
CA ASP A 97 3.49 -9.83 25.09
C ASP A 97 4.77 -9.54 25.89
N TRP A 98 5.22 -8.30 25.81
CA TRP A 98 6.47 -7.83 26.39
C TRP A 98 6.24 -6.43 26.97
N ALA A 99 6.52 -6.31 28.27
CA ALA A 99 6.53 -5.04 28.98
C ALA A 99 7.81 -4.28 28.64
N VAL A 100 7.68 -3.07 28.10
CA VAL A 100 8.80 -2.19 27.78
C VAL A 100 9.11 -1.31 28.99
N ASP A 101 10.33 -1.41 29.51
CA ASP A 101 10.92 -0.59 30.58
C ASP A 101 11.81 0.48 29.94
N GLY A 102 11.22 1.59 29.48
CA GLY A 102 11.97 2.72 28.92
C GLY A 102 11.49 3.23 27.57
N THR A 103 12.23 2.97 26.48
CA THR A 103 11.94 3.58 25.16
C THR A 103 11.76 2.52 24.09
N PHE A 104 10.54 2.41 23.59
CA PHE A 104 10.19 1.61 22.43
C PHE A 104 10.57 2.32 21.15
N ARG A 105 11.11 1.58 20.20
CA ARG A 105 11.34 2.02 18.82
C ARG A 105 10.71 1.03 17.88
N ALA A 106 10.02 1.54 16.87
CA ALA A 106 9.48 0.72 15.80
C ALA A 106 9.74 1.35 14.44
N GLU A 107 10.07 0.51 13.48
CA GLU A 107 10.38 0.82 12.10
C GLU A 107 9.54 -0.08 11.19
N ASP A 108 9.02 0.51 10.11
CA ASP A 108 8.21 -0.15 9.09
C ASP A 108 8.73 0.25 7.71
N GLU A 109 9.18 -0.76 6.97
CA GLU A 109 9.61 -0.66 5.59
C GLU A 109 8.57 -1.32 4.68
N LEU A 110 8.24 -0.67 3.58
CA LEU A 110 7.38 -1.20 2.53
C LEU A 110 8.05 -0.99 1.16
N ASP A 111 8.37 -2.10 0.48
CA ASP A 111 8.82 -2.12 -0.90
C ASP A 111 7.73 -2.75 -1.78
N VAL A 112 7.30 -2.04 -2.82
CA VAL A 112 6.28 -2.50 -3.76
C VAL A 112 6.75 -2.29 -5.18
N LEU A 113 6.71 -3.37 -5.96
CA LEU A 113 6.90 -3.35 -7.40
C LEU A 113 5.67 -3.94 -8.08
N VAL A 114 5.06 -3.16 -8.97
CA VAL A 114 3.94 -3.60 -9.81
C VAL A 114 4.33 -3.46 -11.27
N ALA A 115 4.10 -4.52 -12.04
CA ALA A 115 4.25 -4.51 -13.49
C ALA A 115 2.95 -4.95 -14.15
N ASP A 116 2.40 -4.12 -15.03
CA ASP A 116 1.18 -4.41 -15.77
C ASP A 116 1.48 -4.53 -17.27
N ILE A 117 0.83 -5.49 -17.93
CA ILE A 117 0.73 -5.56 -19.39
C ILE A 117 -0.75 -5.69 -19.74
N GLU A 118 -1.26 -4.80 -20.58
CA GLU A 118 -2.69 -4.64 -20.83
C GLU A 118 -2.97 -4.40 -22.32
N ALA A 119 -3.97 -5.10 -22.86
CA ALA A 119 -4.58 -4.74 -24.13
C ALA A 119 -5.83 -3.91 -23.84
N TYR A 120 -6.03 -2.84 -24.60
CA TYR A 120 -7.15 -1.94 -24.39
C TYR A 120 -7.83 -1.55 -25.70
N ARG A 121 -9.07 -1.09 -25.57
CA ARG A 121 -9.87 -0.51 -26.64
C ARG A 121 -10.36 0.87 -26.23
N LYS A 122 -9.97 1.88 -27.00
CA LYS A 122 -10.52 3.24 -26.95
C LYS A 122 -11.79 3.30 -27.82
N ILE A 123 -12.85 3.86 -27.25
CA ILE A 123 -14.16 4.02 -27.87
C ILE A 123 -14.56 5.50 -27.74
N GLY A 124 -14.71 6.19 -28.86
CA GLY A 124 -15.05 7.61 -28.89
C GLY A 124 -14.20 8.37 -29.89
N ASN A 125 -13.98 9.65 -29.62
CA ASN A 125 -13.11 10.52 -30.41
C ASN A 125 -11.94 11.03 -29.54
N VAL A 126 -11.10 11.89 -30.12
CA VAL A 126 -9.89 12.40 -29.46
C VAL A 126 -10.20 13.20 -28.19
N GLU A 127 -11.30 13.96 -28.19
CA GLU A 127 -11.70 14.83 -27.07
C GLU A 127 -12.42 14.07 -25.96
N LYS A 128 -13.25 13.08 -26.35
CA LYS A 128 -14.11 12.30 -25.47
C LYS A 128 -14.02 10.83 -25.85
N PHE A 129 -13.43 10.05 -24.95
CA PHE A 129 -13.34 8.61 -25.13
C PHE A 129 -13.53 7.88 -23.82
N LEU A 130 -13.94 6.63 -23.96
CA LEU A 130 -13.89 5.61 -22.93
C LEU A 130 -12.82 4.59 -23.34
N THR A 131 -12.09 4.07 -22.36
CA THR A 131 -11.10 3.01 -22.55
C THR A 131 -11.52 1.83 -21.71
N ILE A 132 -11.56 0.63 -22.31
CA ILE A 132 -11.77 -0.62 -21.58
C ILE A 132 -10.55 -1.49 -21.87
N GLY A 133 -9.92 -2.00 -20.82
CA GLY A 133 -8.72 -2.82 -20.93
C GLY A 133 -8.77 -4.08 -20.09
N GLY A 134 -7.97 -5.05 -20.53
CA GLY A 134 -7.77 -6.33 -19.86
C GLY A 134 -6.33 -6.78 -20.02
N GLY A 135 -5.76 -7.35 -18.96
CA GLY A 135 -4.34 -7.64 -18.92
C GLY A 135 -3.91 -8.55 -17.79
N LEU A 136 -2.61 -8.56 -17.56
CA LEU A 136 -1.96 -9.23 -16.45
C LEU A 136 -1.25 -8.21 -15.59
N ARG A 137 -1.33 -8.41 -14.28
CA ARG A 137 -0.60 -7.68 -13.25
C ARG A 137 0.34 -8.64 -12.54
N TYR A 138 1.61 -8.27 -12.45
CA TYR A 138 2.59 -8.85 -11.56
C TYR A 138 2.79 -7.94 -10.36
N VAL A 139 2.91 -8.55 -9.19
CA VAL A 139 3.20 -7.88 -7.92
C VAL A 139 4.37 -8.56 -7.24
N ASN A 140 5.28 -7.75 -6.72
CA ASN A 140 6.23 -8.14 -5.69
C ASN A 140 6.17 -7.08 -4.59
N MET A 141 5.71 -7.47 -3.42
CA MET A 141 5.57 -6.62 -2.26
C MET A 141 6.34 -7.25 -1.10
N GLU A 142 7.09 -6.44 -0.38
CA GLU A 142 7.78 -6.84 0.84
C GLU A 142 7.58 -5.76 1.90
N ARG A 143 7.01 -6.16 3.03
CA ARG A 143 6.90 -5.35 4.24
C ARG A 143 7.84 -5.90 5.29
N ARG A 144 8.63 -5.04 5.94
CA ARG A 144 9.44 -5.39 7.10
C ARG A 144 9.04 -4.52 8.27
N PHE A 145 8.89 -5.15 9.40
CA PHE A 145 8.60 -4.49 10.65
C PHE A 145 9.71 -4.84 11.64
N HIS A 146 10.25 -3.84 12.32
CA HIS A 146 11.21 -4.03 13.38
C HIS A 146 10.80 -3.20 14.58
N ALA A 147 10.69 -3.84 15.73
CA ALA A 147 10.50 -3.21 17.02
C ALA A 147 11.62 -3.62 17.98
N THR A 148 12.09 -2.69 18.80
CA THR A 148 13.11 -2.95 19.82
C THR A 148 12.93 -2.03 21.02
N GLU A 149 13.27 -2.55 22.19
CA GLU A 149 13.37 -1.78 23.41
C GLU A 149 14.77 -1.16 23.54
N SER A 150 14.86 0.14 23.80
CA SER A 150 16.14 0.87 23.79
C SER A 150 17.02 0.56 25.02
N SER A 151 16.40 0.18 26.12
CA SER A 151 17.03 -0.20 27.41
C SER A 151 17.53 -1.63 27.41
N ASP A 152 16.87 -2.51 26.65
CA ASP A 152 17.23 -3.91 26.47
C ASP A 152 17.14 -4.30 24.98
N PRO A 153 18.23 -4.17 24.20
CA PRO A 153 18.23 -4.52 22.78
C PRO A 153 18.02 -6.00 22.49
N ASP A 154 18.16 -6.88 23.49
CA ASP A 154 17.89 -8.31 23.33
C ASP A 154 16.39 -8.56 23.24
N ARG A 155 15.56 -7.61 23.69
CA ARG A 155 14.13 -7.56 23.48
C ARG A 155 13.81 -6.90 22.14
N PHE A 156 13.31 -7.71 21.20
CA PHE A 156 12.94 -7.24 19.88
C PHE A 156 11.87 -8.10 19.23
N VAL A 157 11.22 -7.51 18.24
CA VAL A 157 10.41 -8.23 17.25
C VAL A 157 10.88 -7.79 15.87
N LYS A 158 11.11 -8.77 14.99
CA LYS A 158 11.38 -8.59 13.57
C LYS A 158 10.38 -9.41 12.80
N ALA A 159 9.67 -8.79 11.89
CA ALA A 159 8.69 -9.46 11.07
C ALA A 159 8.92 -9.08 9.61
N ARG A 160 8.80 -10.06 8.71
CA ARG A 160 8.90 -9.89 7.26
C ARG A 160 7.74 -10.58 6.57
N HIS A 161 6.97 -9.82 5.80
CA HIS A 161 5.84 -10.31 5.03
C HIS A 161 6.12 -10.01 3.56
N LYS A 162 6.08 -11.04 2.72
CA LYS A 162 6.37 -10.91 1.30
C LYS A 162 5.29 -11.60 0.49
N ILE A 163 4.78 -10.91 -0.51
CA ILE A 163 3.84 -11.46 -1.48
C ILE A 163 4.41 -11.29 -2.87
N ARG A 164 4.42 -12.38 -3.64
CA ARG A 164 4.79 -12.36 -5.05
C ARG A 164 3.76 -13.12 -5.86
N GLY A 165 3.11 -12.43 -6.80
CA GLY A 165 2.02 -13.04 -7.56
C GLY A 165 1.80 -12.44 -8.93
N VAL A 166 0.93 -13.10 -9.68
CA VAL A 166 0.42 -12.63 -10.97
C VAL A 166 -1.08 -12.83 -11.03
N GLY A 167 -1.80 -11.94 -11.71
CA GLY A 167 -3.24 -11.97 -11.76
C GLY A 167 -3.83 -11.30 -12.98
N PRO A 168 -5.07 -11.67 -13.37
CA PRO A 168 -5.82 -10.88 -14.33
C PRO A 168 -6.08 -9.47 -13.79
N LYS A 169 -6.04 -8.50 -14.71
CA LYS A 169 -6.37 -7.10 -14.46
C LYS A 169 -7.44 -6.65 -15.44
N LEU A 170 -8.38 -5.85 -14.96
CA LEU A 170 -9.34 -5.11 -15.78
C LEU A 170 -9.19 -3.62 -15.51
N SER A 171 -9.32 -2.81 -16.56
CA SER A 171 -9.24 -1.36 -16.46
C SER A 171 -10.42 -0.69 -17.16
N LEU A 172 -10.83 0.43 -16.61
CA LEU A 172 -11.79 1.35 -17.21
C LEU A 172 -11.20 2.76 -17.12
N GLY A 173 -11.18 3.46 -18.24
CA GLY A 173 -10.70 4.83 -18.31
C GLY A 173 -11.68 5.70 -19.08
N GLY A 174 -11.60 7.01 -18.87
CA GLY A 174 -12.37 7.97 -19.64
C GLY A 174 -11.73 9.34 -19.63
N LYS A 175 -11.90 10.06 -20.73
CA LYS A 175 -11.59 11.48 -20.88
C LYS A 175 -12.85 12.22 -21.30
N PHE A 176 -13.10 13.34 -20.66
CA PHE A 176 -14.23 14.22 -20.94
C PHE A 176 -13.70 15.65 -21.14
N PRO A 177 -14.04 16.33 -22.25
CA PRO A 177 -13.59 17.69 -22.47
C PRO A 177 -14.28 18.63 -21.46
N LEU A 178 -13.51 19.51 -20.84
CA LEU A 178 -14.04 20.57 -19.99
C LEU A 178 -14.06 21.90 -20.74
N TYR A 179 -12.90 22.31 -21.27
CA TYR A 179 -12.76 23.58 -21.98
C TYR A 179 -11.51 23.57 -22.85
N ARG A 180 -11.68 23.73 -24.17
CA ARG A 180 -10.58 23.71 -25.15
C ARG A 180 -9.68 22.48 -24.92
N ASP A 181 -8.41 22.73 -24.63
CA ASP A 181 -7.35 21.75 -24.42
C ASP A 181 -7.37 21.10 -23.02
N ILE A 182 -8.34 21.47 -22.18
CA ILE A 182 -8.47 20.97 -20.82
C ILE A 182 -9.56 19.89 -20.78
N GLY A 183 -9.19 18.71 -20.27
CA GLY A 183 -10.10 17.59 -20.05
C GLY A 183 -10.10 17.11 -18.61
N PHE A 184 -11.22 16.57 -18.16
CA PHE A 184 -11.28 15.73 -16.97
C PHE A 184 -10.99 14.29 -17.37
N TYR A 185 -10.22 13.57 -16.56
CA TYR A 185 -10.01 12.15 -16.79
C TYR A 185 -10.27 11.34 -15.52
N ILE A 186 -10.63 10.09 -15.73
CA ILE A 186 -10.80 9.07 -14.69
C ILE A 186 -10.19 7.77 -15.20
N ASN A 187 -9.45 7.07 -14.35
CA ASN A 187 -8.97 5.71 -14.59
C ASN A 187 -9.24 4.88 -13.35
N THR A 188 -9.81 3.70 -13.52
CA THR A 188 -9.96 2.72 -12.45
C THR A 188 -9.48 1.37 -12.94
N SER A 189 -8.92 0.56 -12.05
CA SER A 189 -8.60 -0.82 -12.35
C SER A 189 -8.84 -1.73 -11.16
N GLY A 190 -9.11 -2.99 -11.45
CA GLY A 190 -9.19 -4.06 -10.48
C GLY A 190 -8.35 -5.25 -10.94
N SER A 191 -7.73 -5.94 -10.00
CA SER A 191 -6.99 -7.17 -10.28
C SER A 191 -7.13 -8.19 -9.16
N LEU A 192 -7.03 -9.47 -9.51
CA LEU A 192 -6.98 -10.58 -8.56
C LEU A 192 -5.62 -11.27 -8.69
N VAL A 193 -4.68 -10.94 -7.81
CA VAL A 193 -3.31 -11.45 -7.88
C VAL A 193 -3.20 -12.74 -7.08
N ALA A 194 -2.86 -13.85 -7.74
CA ALA A 194 -2.58 -15.11 -7.06
C ALA A 194 -1.06 -15.31 -6.98
N GLY A 195 -0.55 -15.71 -5.82
CA GLY A 195 0.88 -15.77 -5.59
C GLY A 195 1.29 -16.49 -4.32
N ASN A 196 2.60 -16.51 -4.09
CA ASN A 196 3.17 -17.04 -2.86
C ASN A 196 3.25 -15.94 -1.83
N GLU A 197 2.85 -16.29 -0.62
CA GLU A 197 3.06 -15.52 0.60
C GLU A 197 4.15 -16.17 1.44
N GLU A 198 5.13 -15.38 1.86
CA GLU A 198 6.11 -15.74 2.87
C GLU A 198 5.93 -14.82 4.08
N GLN A 199 5.75 -15.39 5.26
CA GLN A 199 5.80 -14.64 6.52
C GLN A 199 6.88 -15.23 7.42
N LYS A 200 7.75 -14.36 7.93
CA LYS A 200 8.82 -14.73 8.87
C LYS A 200 8.75 -13.78 10.05
N PHE A 201 8.87 -14.31 11.25
CA PHE A 201 9.10 -13.49 12.42
C PHE A 201 10.26 -14.05 13.25
N THR A 202 10.92 -13.16 13.96
CA THR A 202 11.97 -13.48 14.92
C THR A 202 11.83 -12.51 16.07
N SER A 203 11.70 -13.05 17.28
CA SER A 203 11.72 -12.31 18.53
C SER A 203 12.76 -12.90 19.47
N ASP A 204 12.91 -12.27 20.62
CA ASP A 204 13.66 -12.77 21.77
C ASP A 204 13.11 -14.12 22.28
N ASP A 205 11.79 -14.26 22.33
CA ASP A 205 11.12 -15.49 22.77
C ASP A 205 11.06 -16.62 21.72
N GLY A 206 11.57 -16.40 20.51
CA GLY A 206 11.69 -17.44 19.50
C GLY A 206 11.51 -16.97 18.06
N GLN A 207 11.31 -17.91 17.16
CA GLN A 207 11.16 -17.65 15.74
C GLN A 207 10.01 -18.48 15.18
N GLY A 208 9.32 -17.94 14.18
CA GLY A 208 8.32 -18.68 13.43
C GLY A 208 8.28 -18.25 11.99
N LYS A 209 7.74 -19.14 11.17
CA LYS A 209 7.84 -19.07 9.72
C LYS A 209 6.63 -19.75 9.12
N VAL A 210 5.89 -19.01 8.32
CA VAL A 210 4.86 -19.53 7.42
C VAL A 210 5.44 -19.44 6.02
N ASP A 211 5.76 -20.60 5.45
CA ASP A 211 6.39 -20.70 4.14
C ASP A 211 5.37 -20.98 3.04
N ASP A 212 5.45 -20.18 1.97
CA ASP A 212 4.91 -20.46 0.64
C ASP A 212 3.44 -20.91 0.63
N THR A 213 2.58 -20.13 1.29
CA THR A 213 1.12 -20.33 1.18
C THR A 213 0.61 -19.63 -0.08
N LEU A 214 -0.26 -20.30 -0.83
CA LEU A 214 -0.96 -19.67 -1.95
C LEU A 214 -1.94 -18.62 -1.40
N LYS A 215 -1.78 -17.37 -1.83
CA LYS A 215 -2.62 -16.25 -1.47
C LYS A 215 -3.26 -15.61 -2.68
N ILE A 216 -4.51 -15.14 -2.52
CA ILE A 216 -5.24 -14.38 -3.52
C ILE A 216 -5.45 -12.98 -2.97
N MET A 217 -4.91 -11.98 -3.67
CA MET A 217 -4.91 -10.58 -3.26
C MET A 217 -5.71 -9.72 -4.25
N PRO A 218 -6.93 -9.31 -3.89
CA PRO A 218 -7.66 -8.28 -4.61
C PRO A 218 -6.95 -6.92 -4.50
N ILE A 219 -6.78 -6.24 -5.63
CA ILE A 219 -6.21 -4.89 -5.70
C ILE A 219 -7.14 -4.00 -6.50
N PHE A 220 -7.41 -2.80 -5.99
CA PHE A 220 -8.22 -1.78 -6.64
C PHE A 220 -7.43 -0.49 -6.74
N ASP A 221 -7.41 0.10 -7.93
CA ASP A 221 -6.78 1.39 -8.19
C ASP A 221 -7.83 2.36 -8.75
N ALA A 222 -7.75 3.61 -8.33
CA ALA A 222 -8.54 4.71 -8.87
C ALA A 222 -7.67 5.95 -9.02
N GLU A 223 -7.85 6.65 -10.13
CA GLU A 223 -7.19 7.90 -10.45
C GLU A 223 -8.21 8.85 -11.09
N LEU A 224 -8.22 10.11 -10.68
CA LEU A 224 -9.05 11.13 -11.30
C LEU A 224 -8.32 12.47 -11.29
N GLY A 225 -8.54 13.28 -12.31
CA GLY A 225 -7.81 14.54 -12.42
C GLY A 225 -8.16 15.37 -13.64
N VAL A 226 -7.31 16.36 -13.87
CA VAL A 226 -7.38 17.26 -15.01
C VAL A 226 -6.18 17.04 -15.89
N GLU A 227 -6.42 17.03 -17.19
CA GLU A 227 -5.45 16.95 -18.25
C GLU A 227 -5.46 18.24 -19.06
N TRP A 228 -4.29 18.71 -19.44
CA TRP A 228 -4.09 19.79 -20.39
C TRP A 228 -3.25 19.29 -21.57
N THR A 229 -3.79 19.40 -22.78
CA THR A 229 -3.15 18.94 -24.03
C THR A 229 -2.97 20.12 -24.99
N PRO A 230 -1.97 21.00 -24.76
CA PRO A 230 -1.75 22.14 -25.65
C PRO A 230 -1.32 21.69 -27.05
N ASP A 231 -1.76 22.44 -28.06
CA ASP A 231 -1.15 22.41 -29.39
C ASP A 231 0.26 23.02 -29.33
N ILE A 232 1.27 22.21 -29.62
CA ILE A 232 2.68 22.63 -29.61
C ILE A 232 3.34 22.26 -30.93
N ASN A 233 3.91 23.24 -31.62
CA ASN A 233 4.47 23.07 -32.97
C ASN A 233 5.66 22.09 -33.11
N PHE A 234 6.27 21.61 -32.02
CA PHE A 234 7.47 20.76 -32.05
C PHE A 234 7.24 19.29 -31.67
N ALA A 235 6.04 18.92 -31.21
CA ALA A 235 5.68 17.56 -30.86
C ALA A 235 4.30 17.24 -31.43
N GLU A 236 4.02 15.97 -31.73
CA GLU A 236 2.68 15.58 -32.19
C GLU A 236 1.64 15.84 -31.10
N SER A 237 2.03 15.64 -29.83
CA SER A 237 1.25 16.10 -28.68
C SER A 237 2.12 16.24 -27.42
N LEU A 238 1.80 17.24 -26.58
CA LEU A 238 2.21 17.27 -25.18
C LEU A 238 0.95 17.15 -24.33
N THR A 239 0.98 16.25 -23.36
CA THR A 239 -0.11 16.08 -22.40
C THR A 239 0.43 16.20 -20.98
N VAL A 240 -0.11 17.13 -20.20
CA VAL A 240 0.21 17.32 -18.78
C VAL A 240 -1.00 16.93 -17.95
N ARG A 241 -0.81 16.13 -16.91
CA ARG A 241 -1.88 15.73 -15.98
C ARG A 241 -1.54 16.08 -14.56
N ALA A 242 -2.57 16.49 -13.83
CA ALA A 242 -2.57 16.60 -12.38
C ALA A 242 -3.79 15.86 -11.84
N GLY A 243 -3.60 14.99 -10.86
CA GLY A 243 -4.69 14.18 -10.34
C GLY A 243 -4.43 13.61 -8.95
N LEU A 244 -5.49 13.03 -8.41
CA LEU A 244 -5.49 12.25 -7.19
C LEU A 244 -5.50 10.77 -7.56
N GLU A 245 -4.79 9.97 -6.77
CA GLU A 245 -4.78 8.53 -6.90
C GLU A 245 -5.03 7.85 -5.55
N GLY A 246 -5.71 6.71 -5.61
CA GLY A 246 -5.98 5.83 -4.49
C GLY A 246 -5.78 4.39 -4.92
N GLN A 247 -5.15 3.60 -4.05
CA GLN A 247 -4.98 2.16 -4.22
C GLN A 247 -5.41 1.45 -2.94
N SER A 248 -6.05 0.28 -3.08
CA SER A 248 -6.43 -0.61 -1.97
C SER A 248 -5.98 -2.04 -2.29
N TRP A 249 -5.32 -2.67 -1.35
CA TRP A 249 -4.65 -3.97 -1.48
C TRP A 249 -5.11 -4.89 -0.35
N HIS A 250 -6.06 -5.77 -0.64
CA HIS A 250 -6.68 -6.64 0.35
C HIS A 250 -5.81 -7.86 0.64
N GLY A 251 -5.44 -8.05 1.91
CA GLY A 251 -4.52 -9.10 2.33
C GLY A 251 -3.03 -8.74 2.20
N GLY A 252 -2.68 -7.55 1.70
CA GLY A 252 -1.29 -7.12 1.59
C GLY A 252 -0.66 -6.59 2.89
N GLY A 253 -1.47 -6.28 3.90
CA GLY A 253 -1.08 -5.52 5.09
C GLY A 253 -0.28 -6.31 6.13
N GLY A 254 -0.23 -7.64 6.10
CA GLY A 254 0.60 -8.44 7.02
C GLY A 254 -0.08 -8.80 8.35
N TRP A 255 0.61 -8.56 9.48
CA TRP A 255 0.28 -9.11 10.80
C TRP A 255 -0.85 -8.38 11.54
N ASP A 256 -1.55 -9.12 12.41
CA ASP A 256 -2.45 -8.55 13.41
C ASP A 256 -1.70 -8.22 14.69
N PHE A 257 -2.00 -7.05 15.23
CA PHE A 257 -1.55 -6.66 16.55
C PHE A 257 -2.71 -6.60 17.55
N SER A 258 -3.96 -6.83 17.12
CA SER A 258 -5.14 -6.76 17.98
C SER A 258 -5.28 -7.97 18.91
N ASN A 259 -5.69 -7.69 20.14
CA ASN A 259 -5.83 -8.64 21.24
C ASN A 259 -7.10 -9.50 21.05
N GLY A 260 -7.05 -10.75 21.53
CA GLY A 260 -7.94 -11.88 21.22
C GLY A 260 -9.47 -11.70 21.14
N ASN A 261 -10.09 -12.72 20.51
CA ASN A 261 -11.52 -13.12 20.56
C ASN A 261 -12.59 -12.23 19.91
N GLY A 262 -12.22 -11.24 19.09
CA GLY A 262 -13.19 -10.37 18.40
C GLY A 262 -13.00 -10.22 16.89
N GLY A 263 -12.15 -11.04 16.26
CA GLY A 263 -11.86 -10.97 14.82
C GLY A 263 -13.14 -10.99 13.97
N SER A 264 -13.33 -9.97 13.13
CA SER A 264 -14.42 -9.93 12.16
C SER A 264 -14.21 -11.06 11.16
N PRO A 265 -15.10 -12.07 11.07
CA PRO A 265 -14.91 -13.27 10.25
C PRO A 265 -14.99 -13.02 8.73
N TRP A 266 -15.00 -11.76 8.31
CA TRP A 266 -15.10 -11.35 6.91
C TRP A 266 -13.82 -10.71 6.36
N PHE A 267 -12.79 -10.45 7.19
CA PHE A 267 -11.51 -9.90 6.76
C PHE A 267 -10.39 -10.29 7.75
N ASP A 268 -10.01 -11.58 7.80
CA ASP A 268 -8.86 -12.05 8.59
C ASP A 268 -7.50 -11.76 7.90
N GLU A 269 -7.48 -10.95 6.83
CA GLU A 269 -6.26 -10.58 6.12
C GLU A 269 -6.14 -9.05 6.01
N PHE A 270 -5.11 -8.48 6.63
CA PHE A 270 -4.82 -7.05 6.66
C PHE A 270 -4.77 -6.46 5.27
N SER A 271 -5.43 -5.34 5.03
CA SER A 271 -5.24 -4.56 3.81
C SER A 271 -4.29 -3.38 4.06
N TRP A 272 -3.63 -2.96 3.00
CA TRP A 272 -3.01 -1.62 2.96
C TRP A 272 -3.51 -0.88 1.74
N GLY A 273 -3.31 0.42 1.72
CA GLY A 273 -3.62 1.26 0.60
C GLY A 273 -2.62 2.38 0.46
N ALA A 274 -2.72 3.11 -0.63
CA ALA A 274 -1.97 4.34 -0.81
C ALA A 274 -2.94 5.41 -1.31
N ILE A 275 -2.82 6.61 -0.77
CA ILE A 275 -3.52 7.79 -1.28
C ILE A 275 -2.49 8.85 -1.63
N GLY A 276 -2.65 9.51 -2.77
CA GLY A 276 -1.63 10.42 -3.25
C GLY A 276 -2.14 11.42 -4.27
N GLY A 277 -1.28 12.42 -4.53
CA GLY A 277 -1.41 13.31 -5.66
C GLY A 277 -0.27 13.06 -6.63
N HIS A 278 -0.47 13.33 -7.91
CA HIS A 278 0.59 13.15 -8.90
C HIS A 278 0.60 14.26 -9.94
N LEU A 279 1.77 14.41 -10.56
CA LEU A 279 1.97 15.18 -11.77
C LEU A 279 2.58 14.26 -12.82
N SER A 280 2.07 14.30 -14.05
CA SER A 280 2.66 13.55 -15.15
C SER A 280 2.72 14.37 -16.41
N ALA A 281 3.72 14.06 -17.23
CA ALA A 281 3.86 14.60 -18.57
C ALA A 281 4.07 13.46 -19.55
N GLU A 282 3.44 13.59 -20.70
CA GLU A 282 3.48 12.63 -21.80
C GLU A 282 3.77 13.39 -23.09
N VAL A 283 4.75 12.89 -23.84
CA VAL A 283 5.10 13.41 -25.15
C VAL A 283 4.74 12.35 -26.17
N GLY A 284 3.81 12.69 -27.06
CA GLY A 284 3.56 11.95 -28.29
C GLY A 284 4.63 12.32 -29.31
N LEU A 285 5.31 11.29 -29.83
CA LEU A 285 6.31 11.40 -30.89
C LEU A 285 5.74 10.88 -32.20
#